data_AF-A0A7X5N3X0-F1
#
_entry.id   AF-A0A7X5N3X0-F1
#
_cell.length_a   1.000
_cell.length_b   1.000
_cell.length_c   1.000
_cell.angle_alpha   90.00
_cell.angle_beta   90.00
_cell.angle_gamma   90.00
#
_symmetry.space_group_name_H-M   'P 1'
#
loop_
_entity.id
_entity.type
_entity.pdbx_description
1 polymer ?
#
loop_
_entity_poly.entity_id
_entity_poly.type
_entity_poly.pdbx_seq_one_letter_code
_entity_poly.pdbx_strand_id
1 'polypeptide(L)'
;LARFGQRIREVPSLRVRALATNTVRQLRSPQAFLMPAETALGHAIEVVSGREEARLIYLGVAHAQPPKPDQRRLVIDIGGGSTEFIIGRGFQTLERESLQAGCIASTRRFFPGGK
;
A
#
# COMPACT_ATOMS: atom_id res chain seq x y z
N LEU A 1 2.44 -6.80 14.43
CA LEU A 1 1.21 -7.52 13.99
C LEU A 1 0.45 -8.16 15.15
N ALA A 2 1.09 -8.78 16.14
CA ALA A 2 0.41 -9.33 17.34
C ALA A 2 -0.57 -8.34 18.01
N ARG A 3 -0.17 -7.07 18.19
CA ARG A 3 -1.07 -6.02 18.73
C ARG A 3 -2.28 -5.71 17.83
N PHE A 4 -2.13 -5.81 16.51
CA PHE A 4 -3.24 -5.65 15.58
C PHE A 4 -4.17 -6.86 15.65
N GLY A 5 -3.62 -8.09 15.65
CA GLY A 5 -4.40 -9.31 15.82
C GLY A 5 -5.20 -9.33 17.13
N GLN A 6 -4.63 -8.81 18.23
CA GLN A 6 -5.39 -8.61 19.47
C GLN A 6 -6.57 -7.63 19.31
N ARG A 7 -6.40 -6.53 18.58
CA ARG A 7 -7.44 -5.50 18.38
C ARG A 7 -8.56 -5.94 17.44
N ILE A 8 -8.25 -6.75 16.44
CA ILE A 8 -9.22 -7.18 15.41
C ILE A 8 -9.74 -8.61 15.66
N ARG A 9 -9.41 -9.22 16.81
CA ARG A 9 -9.75 -10.62 17.14
C ARG A 9 -11.23 -10.94 16.97
N GLU A 10 -12.11 -10.00 17.32
CA GLU A 10 -13.56 -10.18 17.26
C GLU A 10 -14.16 -9.76 15.91
N VAL A 11 -13.35 -9.23 14.99
CA VAL A 11 -13.80 -8.87 13.65
C VAL A 11 -13.86 -10.14 12.80
N PRO A 12 -15.00 -10.48 12.19
CA PRO A 12 -15.10 -11.65 11.32
C PRO A 12 -14.08 -11.58 10.19
N SER A 13 -13.40 -12.70 9.89
CA SER A 13 -12.33 -12.74 8.87
C SER A 13 -12.77 -12.23 7.50
N LEU A 14 -14.03 -12.44 7.11
CA LEU A 14 -14.61 -11.92 5.85
C LEU A 14 -14.69 -10.38 5.78
N ARG A 15 -14.53 -9.70 6.93
CA ARG A 15 -14.52 -8.24 7.05
C ARG A 15 -13.12 -7.67 7.28
N VAL A 16 -12.08 -8.51 7.23
CA VAL A 16 -10.68 -8.10 7.37
C VAL A 16 -9.96 -8.38 6.06
N ARG A 17 -9.33 -7.34 5.49
CA ARG A 17 -8.38 -7.48 4.38
C ARG A 17 -7.06 -6.85 4.78
N ALA A 18 -6.04 -7.67 4.98
CA ALA A 18 -4.69 -7.22 5.31
C ALA A 18 -3.80 -7.27 4.07
N LEU A 19 -3.11 -6.18 3.79
CA LEU A 19 -2.30 -6.02 2.59
C LEU A 19 -0.83 -5.76 2.95
N ALA A 20 0.07 -6.30 2.14
CA ALA A 20 1.49 -5.97 2.17
C ALA A 20 1.95 -5.44 0.81
N THR A 21 2.83 -4.43 0.85
CA THR A 21 3.21 -3.65 -0.33
C THR A 21 4.71 -3.77 -0.64
N ASN A 22 5.36 -2.67 -1.03
CA ASN A 22 6.67 -2.68 -1.67
C ASN A 22 7.74 -3.50 -0.95
N THR A 23 7.91 -3.29 0.36
CA THR A 23 8.98 -3.97 1.11
C THR A 23 8.83 -5.49 1.07
N VAL A 24 7.62 -6.01 1.26
CA VAL A 24 7.36 -7.46 1.25
C VAL A 24 7.42 -8.02 -0.17
N ARG A 25 6.89 -7.28 -1.15
CA ARG A 25 6.94 -7.62 -2.58
C ARG A 25 8.38 -7.77 -3.10
N GLN A 26 9.33 -7.02 -2.55
CA GLN A 26 10.75 -7.05 -2.93
C GLN A 26 11.57 -8.13 -2.18
N LEU A 27 10.98 -8.84 -1.21
CA LEU A 27 11.70 -9.90 -0.51
C LEU A 27 11.98 -11.07 -1.45
N ARG A 28 13.22 -11.60 -1.40
CA ARG A 28 13.58 -12.84 -2.09
C ARG A 28 12.77 -14.05 -1.60
N SER A 29 12.41 -14.04 -0.32
CA SER A 29 11.57 -15.07 0.32
C SER A 29 10.52 -14.40 1.20
N PRO A 30 9.38 -13.97 0.63
CA PRO A 30 8.35 -13.28 1.39
C PRO A 30 7.70 -14.18 2.45
N GLN A 31 7.68 -15.49 2.24
CA GLN A 31 7.05 -16.44 3.16
C GLN A 31 7.74 -16.52 4.53
N ALA A 32 9.05 -16.29 4.58
CA ALA A 32 9.78 -16.20 5.85
C ALA A 32 9.25 -15.06 6.74
N PHE A 33 8.69 -14.00 6.14
CA PHE A 33 8.00 -12.92 6.87
C PHE A 33 6.50 -13.21 7.02
N LEU A 34 5.82 -13.63 5.95
CA LEU A 34 4.37 -13.78 5.92
C LEU A 34 3.86 -14.85 6.90
N MET A 35 4.48 -16.02 6.97
CA MET A 35 4.01 -17.10 7.86
C MET A 35 3.90 -16.68 9.35
N PRO A 36 4.96 -16.15 9.99
CA PRO A 36 4.84 -15.66 11.36
C PRO A 36 3.98 -14.40 11.48
N ALA A 37 3.93 -13.56 10.44
CA ALA A 37 3.12 -12.35 10.40
C ALA A 37 1.61 -12.64 10.40
N GLU A 38 1.17 -13.57 9.55
CA GLU A 38 -0.21 -14.05 9.45
C GLU A 38 -0.63 -14.77 10.72
N THR A 39 0.24 -15.61 11.28
CA THR A 39 0.02 -16.26 12.58
C THR A 39 -0.20 -15.23 13.68
N ALA A 40 0.62 -14.19 13.73
CA ALA A 40 0.49 -13.12 14.72
C ALA A 40 -0.73 -12.21 14.49
N LEU A 41 -1.17 -12.06 13.24
CA LEU A 41 -2.33 -11.24 12.88
C LEU A 41 -3.65 -12.00 13.06
N GLY A 42 -3.66 -13.33 12.87
CA GLY A 42 -4.85 -14.16 12.81
C GLY A 42 -5.57 -14.13 11.45
N HIS A 43 -4.98 -13.48 10.45
CA HIS A 43 -5.55 -13.31 9.11
C HIS A 43 -4.46 -13.41 8.04
N ALA A 44 -4.85 -13.87 6.85
CA ALA A 44 -3.98 -13.88 5.68
C ALA A 44 -3.58 -12.46 5.26
N ILE A 45 -2.37 -12.32 4.74
CA ILE A 45 -1.81 -11.05 4.26
C ILE A 45 -1.58 -11.16 2.76
N GLU A 46 -2.34 -10.39 1.99
CA GLU A 46 -2.24 -10.34 0.54
C GLU A 46 -1.08 -9.42 0.11
N VAL A 47 -0.10 -9.95 -0.62
CA VAL A 47 0.94 -9.12 -1.24
C VAL A 47 0.41 -8.54 -2.54
N VAL A 48 0.21 -7.22 -2.59
CA VAL A 48 -0.37 -6.54 -3.75
C VAL A 48 0.70 -5.98 -4.68
N SER A 49 0.38 -5.95 -5.97
CA SER A 49 1.19 -5.26 -6.98
C SER A 49 1.16 -3.74 -6.73
N GLY A 50 2.21 -3.03 -7.16
CA GLY A 50 2.24 -1.56 -7.06
C GLY A 50 1.08 -0.88 -7.82
N ARG A 51 0.64 -1.48 -8.92
CA ARG A 51 -0.56 -1.01 -9.64
C ARG A 51 -1.84 -1.17 -8.81
N GLU A 52 -2.00 -2.29 -8.10
CA GLU A 52 -3.17 -2.51 -7.25
C GLU A 52 -3.15 -1.60 -6.01
N GLU A 53 -1.98 -1.42 -5.40
CA GLU A 53 -1.73 -0.42 -4.36
C GLU A 53 -2.18 0.99 -4.82
N ALA A 54 -1.69 1.44 -5.99
CA ALA A 54 -2.09 2.70 -6.61
C ALA A 54 -3.63 2.83 -6.81
N ARG A 55 -4.29 1.75 -7.26
CA ARG A 55 -5.75 1.74 -7.46
C ARG A 55 -6.50 1.92 -6.13
N LEU A 56 -6.08 1.20 -5.09
CA LEU A 56 -6.68 1.27 -3.76
C LEU A 56 -6.46 2.65 -3.11
N ILE A 57 -5.27 3.22 -3.25
CA ILE A 57 -4.95 4.59 -2.81
C ILE A 57 -5.90 5.59 -3.47
N TYR A 58 -6.04 5.53 -4.79
CA TYR A 58 -6.93 6.44 -5.52
C TYR A 58 -8.38 6.33 -5.06
N LEU A 59 -8.89 5.10 -4.86
CA LEU A 59 -10.24 4.89 -4.34
C LEU A 59 -10.39 5.45 -2.92
N GLY A 60 -9.39 5.27 -2.06
CA GLY A 60 -9.36 5.88 -0.73
C GLY A 60 -9.48 7.40 -0.79
N VAL A 61 -8.69 8.05 -1.66
CA VAL A 61 -8.77 9.50 -1.91
C VAL A 61 -10.12 9.88 -2.49
N ALA A 62 -10.70 9.08 -3.40
CA ALA A 62 -11.99 9.36 -4.00
C ALA A 62 -13.15 9.33 -3.00
N HIS A 63 -13.11 8.41 -2.04
CA HIS A 63 -14.12 8.32 -0.99
C HIS A 63 -13.94 9.38 0.09
N ALA A 64 -12.68 9.70 0.48
CA ALA A 64 -12.40 10.72 1.49
C ALA A 64 -12.59 12.16 0.96
N GLN A 65 -12.29 12.37 -0.32
CA GLN A 65 -12.45 13.64 -1.04
C GLN A 65 -13.26 13.39 -2.32
N PRO A 66 -14.60 13.44 -2.21
CA PRO A 66 -15.49 13.23 -3.35
C PRO A 66 -15.14 14.16 -4.52
N PRO A 67 -14.92 13.62 -5.72
CA PRO A 67 -14.56 14.40 -6.89
C PRO A 67 -15.76 15.20 -7.41
N LYS A 68 -15.50 16.37 -7.99
CA LYS A 68 -16.52 17.09 -8.78
C LYS A 68 -16.82 16.32 -10.08
N PRO A 69 -18.02 16.50 -10.68
CA PRO A 69 -18.32 15.95 -11.99
C PRO A 69 -17.21 16.28 -13.00
N ASP A 70 -16.79 15.27 -13.77
CA ASP A 70 -15.72 15.33 -14.77
C ASP A 70 -14.32 15.79 -14.32
N GLN A 71 -14.11 15.97 -13.01
CA GLN A 71 -12.82 16.39 -12.49
C GLN A 71 -11.77 15.29 -12.69
N ARG A 72 -10.75 15.61 -13.48
CA ARG A 72 -9.50 14.84 -13.50
C ARG A 72 -8.62 15.26 -12.33
N ARG A 73 -7.97 14.29 -11.70
CA ARG A 73 -6.98 14.53 -10.64
C ARG A 73 -5.79 13.61 -10.79
N LEU A 74 -4.64 14.15 -10.39
CA LEU A 74 -3.42 13.41 -10.14
C LEU A 74 -3.31 13.17 -8.63
N VAL A 75 -3.16 11.91 -8.23
CA VAL A 75 -2.84 11.51 -6.87
C VAL A 75 -1.40 11.00 -6.88
N ILE A 76 -0.60 11.49 -5.92
CA ILE A 76 0.77 11.03 -5.69
C ILE A 76 0.84 10.57 -4.24
N ASP A 77 1.25 9.33 -4.03
CA ASP A 77 1.54 8.78 -2.70
C ASP A 77 3.01 8.42 -2.61
N ILE A 78 3.73 9.04 -1.66
CA ILE A 78 5.16 8.86 -1.48
C ILE A 78 5.38 7.98 -0.25
N GLY A 79 5.60 6.69 -0.51
CA GLY A 79 5.88 5.71 0.53
C GLY A 79 7.37 5.63 0.91
N GLY A 80 7.68 4.63 1.73
CA GLY A 80 9.05 4.35 2.15
C GLY A 80 9.94 3.77 1.04
N GLY A 81 9.38 2.86 0.23
CA GLY A 81 10.13 2.15 -0.82
C GLY A 81 9.61 2.37 -2.24
N SER A 82 8.37 2.84 -2.39
CA SER A 82 7.77 3.16 -3.68
C SER A 82 7.03 4.49 -3.63
N THR A 83 6.74 5.02 -4.81
CA THR A 83 5.86 6.18 -5.01
C THR A 83 4.87 5.82 -6.09
N GLU A 84 3.59 6.01 -5.81
CA GLU A 84 2.48 5.74 -6.71
C GLU A 84 2.01 7.04 -7.37
N PHE A 85 1.84 7.01 -8.69
CA PHE A 85 1.31 8.10 -9.50
C PHE A 85 0.02 7.63 -10.15
N ILE A 86 -1.09 8.33 -9.89
CA ILE A 86 -2.41 7.93 -10.38
C ILE A 86 -3.14 9.11 -11.00
N ILE A 87 -3.49 8.99 -12.28
CA ILE A 87 -4.43 9.90 -12.93
C ILE A 87 -5.79 9.23 -12.93
N GLY A 88 -6.83 9.92 -12.48
CA GLY A 88 -8.18 9.38 -12.52
C GLY A 88 -9.26 10.44 -12.66
N ARG A 89 -10.47 9.98 -12.91
CA ARG A 89 -11.69 10.79 -12.99
C ARG A 89 -12.80 10.11 -12.20
N GLY A 90 -13.48 10.86 -11.34
CA GLY A 90 -14.52 10.26 -10.50
C GLY A 90 -13.93 9.17 -9.59
N PHE A 91 -14.52 7.98 -9.65
CA PHE A 91 -14.05 6.77 -8.95
C PHE A 91 -13.24 5.83 -9.84
N GLN A 92 -12.86 6.28 -11.04
CA GLN A 92 -12.11 5.47 -12.00
C GLN A 92 -10.68 5.97 -12.14
N THR A 93 -9.73 5.04 -12.09
CA THR A 93 -8.33 5.28 -12.46
C THR A 93 -8.20 5.21 -13.98
N LEU A 94 -7.53 6.20 -14.58
CA LEU A 94 -7.21 6.23 -16.01
C LEU A 94 -5.80 5.70 -16.25
N GLU A 95 -4.82 6.22 -15.51
CA GLU A 95 -3.42 5.79 -15.56
C GLU A 95 -2.89 5.55 -14.16
N ARG A 96 -2.02 4.57 -14.00
CA ARG A 96 -1.44 4.20 -12.71
C ARG A 96 -0.05 3.60 -12.86
N GLU A 97 0.92 4.20 -12.18
CA GLU A 97 2.29 3.74 -12.15
C GLU A 97 2.83 3.71 -10.71
N SER A 98 3.75 2.78 -10.44
CA SER A 98 4.41 2.62 -9.15
C SER A 98 5.91 2.52 -9.39
N LEU A 99 6.63 3.53 -8.90
CA LEU A 99 8.07 3.66 -9.09
C LEU A 99 8.81 3.21 -7.84
N GLN A 100 9.98 2.58 -8.00
CA GLN A 100 10.87 2.19 -6.90
C GLN A 100 11.67 3.39 -6.39
N ALA A 101 10.94 4.41 -5.94
CA ALA A 101 11.45 5.63 -5.34
C ALA A 101 10.59 5.93 -4.12
N GLY A 102 11.18 5.94 -2.93
CA GLY A 102 10.47 6.25 -1.69
C GLY A 102 11.46 6.82 -0.69
N CYS A 103 10.99 7.42 0.41
CA CYS A 103 11.87 8.18 1.30
C CYS A 103 13.02 7.32 1.86
N ILE A 104 12.77 6.09 2.30
CA ILE A 104 13.80 5.18 2.84
C ILE A 104 14.76 4.72 1.73
N ALA A 105 14.24 4.35 0.57
CA ALA A 105 15.05 3.93 -0.57
C ALA A 105 15.96 5.07 -1.05
N SER A 106 15.43 6.29 -1.14
CA SER A 106 16.15 7.49 -1.53
C SER A 106 17.21 7.87 -0.50
N THR A 107 16.89 7.88 0.79
CA THR A 107 17.87 8.13 1.87
C THR A 107 19.05 7.16 1.77
N ARG A 108 18.79 5.86 1.64
CA ARG A 108 19.85 4.84 1.55
C ARG A 108 20.73 5.00 0.30
N ARG A 109 20.16 5.45 -0.81
CA ARG A 109 20.87 5.56 -2.09
C ARG A 109 21.66 6.86 -2.23
N PHE A 110 21.12 7.98 -1.74
CA PHE A 110 21.63 9.31 -2.05
C PHE A 110 22.16 10.09 -0.83
N PHE A 111 21.85 9.66 0.39
CA PHE A 111 22.19 10.38 1.63
C PHE A 111 22.99 9.50 2.60
N PRO A 112 24.24 9.13 2.25
CA PRO A 112 25.09 8.33 3.12
C PRO A 112 25.38 9.12 4.42
N GLY A 113 24.75 8.71 5.52
CA GLY A 113 24.80 9.41 6.81
C GLY A 113 23.42 9.76 7.40
N GLY A 114 22.33 9.53 6.65
CA GLY A 114 20.97 9.75 7.14
C GLY A 114 20.58 11.22 7.27
N LYS A 115 21.32 12.12 6.60
CA LYS A 115 21.09 13.56 6.50
C LYS A 115 21.12 13.96 5.04
#